data_AF-A0A956HW69-F1
#
_entry.id   AF-A0A956HW69-F1
#
_cell.length_a   1.000
_cell.length_b   1.000
_cell.length_c   1.000
_cell.angle_alpha   90.00
_cell.angle_beta   90.00
_cell.angle_gamma   90.00
#
_symmetry.space_group_name_H-M   'P 1'
#
loop_
_entity.id
_entity.type
_entity.pdbx_description
1 polymer ?
#
loop_
_entity_poly.entity_id
_entity_poly.type
_entity_poly.pdbx_seq_one_letter_code
_entity_poly.pdbx_strand_id
1 'polypeptide(L)'
;MPSPRLAFATPRKLPKATSLEGRVAVLDVAFAGLGSGFEKVTRPFIEGLGERLRAWVDHHDHDEHPTFEKDPRFVLAKKSEHGACPEMIDQELVARLGPVDTIVCHTDFDGLASAAKWLREGVEPYPGCDDDARAIDTRIGKPSAVAERIDRAIRARPKDYGLFGVIVRHLATGLSDASLWVPIDEAAAELIPVERETRRAAERYQRLSPGVAVVDIASGVGKVDKTLLLLLGQERERVSVVLDRDTVAIAAAFDSGLNFLDMFGLAGGMPTRVSLPRKRAAEVLEKLGVEPDLAAQTVDA
;
A
#
# COMPACT_ATOMS: atom_id res chain seq x y z
N MET A 1 3.39 25.39 17.68
CA MET A 1 4.53 24.97 16.83
C MET A 1 4.01 24.84 15.41
N PRO A 2 4.83 25.11 14.36
CA PRO A 2 4.41 24.82 12.99
C PRO A 2 4.06 23.34 12.84
N SER A 3 3.06 23.02 12.02
CA SER A 3 2.71 21.63 11.70
C SER A 3 3.90 20.94 11.02
N PRO A 4 4.17 19.66 11.32
CA PRO A 4 5.17 18.86 10.61
C PRO A 4 4.98 18.93 9.09
N ARG A 5 6.08 18.91 8.34
CA ARG A 5 6.06 18.79 6.88
C ARG A 5 5.70 17.36 6.48
N LEU A 6 4.98 17.21 5.37
CA LEU A 6 4.64 15.90 4.81
C LEU A 6 5.57 15.56 3.65
N ALA A 7 6.07 14.33 3.64
CA ALA A 7 6.76 13.70 2.53
C ALA A 7 6.08 12.38 2.18
N PHE A 8 5.68 12.23 0.91
CA PHE A 8 5.01 11.02 0.45
C PHE A 8 6.00 10.07 -0.21
N ALA A 9 5.97 8.81 0.19
CA ALA A 9 6.93 7.80 -0.23
C ALA A 9 6.27 6.47 -0.57
N THR A 10 7.05 5.62 -1.25
CA THR A 10 6.75 4.19 -1.37
C THR A 10 8.02 3.43 -1.00
N PRO A 11 7.95 2.14 -0.66
CA PRO A 11 9.14 1.35 -0.30
C PRO A 11 10.27 1.44 -1.32
N ARG A 12 9.94 1.59 -2.61
CA ARG A 12 10.91 1.67 -3.72
C ARG A 12 11.39 3.09 -4.04
N LYS A 13 10.78 4.12 -3.44
CA LYS A 13 11.08 5.52 -3.72
C LYS A 13 10.92 6.35 -2.45
N LEU A 14 11.98 6.36 -1.65
CA LEU A 14 12.13 7.21 -0.48
C LEU A 14 12.67 8.59 -0.89
N PRO A 15 12.32 9.67 -0.18
CA PRO A 15 12.95 10.98 -0.36
C PRO A 15 14.44 10.90 0.03
N LYS A 16 15.23 11.88 -0.41
CA LYS A 16 16.62 12.00 0.07
C LYS A 16 16.58 12.35 1.55
N ALA A 17 17.31 11.63 2.39
CA ALA A 17 17.34 11.91 3.83
C ALA A 17 17.78 13.35 4.13
N THR A 18 18.66 13.94 3.31
CA THR A 18 19.14 15.32 3.43
C THR A 18 18.10 16.39 3.05
N SER A 19 17.03 16.03 2.33
CA SER A 19 15.94 16.97 2.01
C SER A 19 14.85 17.02 3.08
N LEU A 20 14.91 16.13 4.08
CA LEU A 20 13.95 16.11 5.18
C LEU A 20 14.47 16.99 6.32
N GLU A 21 13.58 17.78 6.90
CA GLU A 21 13.94 18.74 7.95
C GLU A 21 13.72 18.14 9.33
N GLY A 22 14.65 18.45 10.25
CA GLY A 22 14.51 18.15 11.67
C GLY A 22 14.30 16.68 11.99
N ARG A 23 13.48 16.41 13.01
CA ARG A 23 13.07 15.09 13.50
C ARG A 23 12.05 14.46 12.55
N VAL A 24 12.23 13.19 12.23
CA VAL A 24 11.45 12.48 11.19
C VAL A 24 10.72 11.27 11.77
N ALA A 25 9.42 11.16 11.51
CA ALA A 25 8.66 9.93 11.64
C ALA A 25 8.41 9.32 10.25
N VAL A 26 8.54 7.99 10.13
CA VAL A 26 8.24 7.22 8.93
C VAL A 26 7.07 6.30 9.25
N LEU A 27 5.97 6.41 8.51
CA LEU A 27 4.70 5.75 8.82
C LEU A 27 4.20 4.96 7.61
N ASP A 28 3.91 3.67 7.82
CA ASP A 28 3.38 2.75 6.81
C ASP A 28 4.28 2.57 5.57
N VAL A 29 5.58 2.82 5.71
CA VAL A 29 6.52 2.59 4.61
C VAL A 29 7.28 1.30 4.87
N ALA A 30 6.88 0.24 4.18
CA ALA A 30 7.58 -1.03 4.24
C ALA A 30 9.06 -0.90 3.89
N PHE A 31 9.88 -1.77 4.47
CA PHE A 31 11.23 -2.01 3.99
C PHE A 31 11.19 -2.55 2.54
N ALA A 32 12.17 -2.17 1.72
CA ALA A 32 12.17 -2.48 0.30
C ALA A 32 12.58 -3.95 0.04
N GLY A 33 11.62 -4.86 -0.01
CA GLY A 33 11.87 -6.31 -0.09
C GLY A 33 12.24 -6.90 -1.47
N LEU A 34 12.23 -6.11 -2.56
CA LEU A 34 12.52 -6.63 -3.91
C LEU A 34 14.03 -6.57 -4.23
N GLY A 35 14.66 -7.73 -4.40
CA GLY A 35 16.06 -7.83 -4.79
C GLY A 35 16.99 -7.18 -3.75
N SER A 36 17.87 -6.27 -4.18
CA SER A 36 18.75 -5.49 -3.27
C SER A 36 18.08 -4.23 -2.72
N GLY A 37 16.74 -4.21 -2.64
CA GLY A 37 15.96 -3.04 -2.25
C GLY A 37 16.35 -2.51 -0.89
N PHE A 38 16.43 -3.36 0.14
CA PHE A 38 16.78 -2.95 1.48
C PHE A 38 18.16 -2.27 1.51
N GLU A 39 19.19 -2.95 0.98
CA GLU A 39 20.57 -2.46 0.93
C GLU A 39 20.74 -1.16 0.14
N LYS A 40 19.95 -0.94 -0.92
CA LYS A 40 20.10 0.21 -1.82
C LYS A 40 19.14 1.36 -1.53
N VAL A 41 18.07 1.12 -0.79
CA VAL A 41 16.98 2.09 -0.59
C VAL A 41 16.74 2.32 0.89
N THR A 42 16.32 1.27 1.62
CA THR A 42 15.92 1.40 3.03
C THR A 42 17.09 1.68 3.95
N ARG A 43 18.15 0.86 3.92
CA ARG A 43 19.34 1.02 4.78
C ARG A 43 19.99 2.41 4.60
N PRO A 44 20.28 2.89 3.37
CA PRO A 44 20.85 4.22 3.18
C PRO A 44 19.95 5.36 3.69
N PHE A 45 18.62 5.18 3.63
CA PHE A 45 17.68 6.16 4.16
C PHE A 45 17.70 6.22 5.69
N ILE A 46 17.69 5.05 6.36
CA ILE A 46 17.83 4.94 7.82
C ILE A 46 19.15 5.58 8.28
N GLU A 47 20.26 5.20 7.65
CA GLU A 47 21.60 5.72 7.97
C GLU A 47 21.70 7.23 7.70
N GLY A 48 21.16 7.71 6.59
CA GLY A 48 21.16 9.13 6.24
C GLY A 48 20.27 10.00 7.14
N LEU A 49 19.25 9.43 7.77
CA LEU A 49 18.48 10.10 8.81
C LEU A 49 19.24 10.12 10.15
N GLY A 50 19.89 9.01 10.52
CA GLY A 50 20.61 8.89 11.78
C GLY A 50 19.71 9.18 12.98
N GLU A 51 20.16 10.00 13.92
CA GLU A 51 19.40 10.37 15.13
C GLU A 51 18.12 11.17 14.85
N ARG A 52 17.99 11.74 13.64
CA ARG A 52 16.78 12.46 13.23
C ARG A 52 15.61 11.50 13.04
N LEU A 53 15.84 10.24 12.70
CA LEU A 53 14.79 9.24 12.70
C LEU A 53 14.29 9.07 14.14
N ARG A 54 13.01 9.37 14.37
CA ARG A 54 12.34 9.24 15.67
C ARG A 54 11.42 8.04 15.73
N ALA A 55 10.78 7.73 14.61
CA ALA A 55 9.82 6.64 14.49
C ALA A 55 9.95 5.99 13.12
N TRP A 56 9.89 4.67 13.08
CA TRP A 56 9.48 3.90 11.91
C TRP A 56 8.37 2.95 12.35
N VAL A 57 7.13 3.27 11.98
CA VAL A 57 5.96 2.45 12.30
C VAL A 57 5.50 1.80 11.02
N ASP A 58 5.52 0.47 10.98
CA ASP A 58 5.14 -0.30 9.79
C ASP A 58 4.68 -1.71 10.19
N HIS A 59 3.78 -2.26 9.39
CA HIS A 59 3.15 -3.55 9.61
C HIS A 59 3.36 -4.53 8.45
N HIS A 60 4.29 -4.25 7.54
CA HIS A 60 4.60 -5.17 6.45
C HIS A 60 5.64 -6.20 6.88
N ASP A 61 5.64 -7.36 6.25
CA ASP A 61 6.62 -8.39 6.57
C ASP A 61 7.98 -8.02 5.95
N HIS A 62 9.08 -8.19 6.69
CA HIS A 62 10.43 -8.11 6.13
C HIS A 62 11.47 -8.89 6.95
N ASP A 63 12.40 -9.57 6.26
CA ASP A 63 13.43 -10.42 6.86
C ASP A 63 14.40 -9.68 7.80
N GLU A 64 14.61 -8.38 7.54
CA GLU A 64 15.47 -7.51 8.34
C GLU A 64 14.80 -6.95 9.61
N HIS A 65 13.49 -7.15 9.82
CA HIS A 65 12.82 -6.66 11.05
C HIS A 65 13.51 -7.08 12.36
N PRO A 66 13.98 -8.34 12.53
CA PRO A 66 14.69 -8.76 13.72
C PRO A 66 15.97 -7.94 14.03
N THR A 67 16.61 -7.37 13.02
CA THR A 67 17.80 -6.51 13.19
C THR A 67 17.46 -5.20 13.93
N PHE A 68 16.20 -4.75 13.89
CA PHE A 68 15.74 -3.49 14.47
C PHE A 68 14.89 -3.65 15.73
N GLU A 69 14.58 -4.88 16.15
CA GLU A 69 13.69 -5.17 17.29
C GLU A 69 14.09 -4.46 18.60
N LYS A 70 15.39 -4.27 18.82
CA LYS A 70 15.93 -3.62 20.03
C LYS A 70 16.04 -2.11 19.93
N ASP A 71 15.83 -1.53 18.75
CA ASP A 71 15.91 -0.10 18.54
C ASP A 71 14.52 0.52 18.80
N PRO A 72 14.36 1.34 19.86
CA PRO A 72 13.05 1.84 20.28
C PRO A 72 12.39 2.80 19.28
N ARG A 73 13.13 3.23 18.24
CA ARG A 73 12.59 4.02 17.12
C ARG A 73 11.73 3.18 16.18
N PHE A 74 11.94 1.86 16.15
CA PHE A 74 11.26 0.95 15.23
C PHE A 74 10.09 0.27 15.95
N VAL A 75 8.89 0.49 15.43
CA VAL A 75 7.66 -0.17 15.84
C VAL A 75 7.20 -0.98 14.64
N LEU A 76 7.77 -2.17 14.52
CA LEU A 76 7.60 -3.03 13.36
C LEU A 76 6.78 -4.25 13.76
N ALA A 77 5.74 -4.51 12.99
CA ALA A 77 4.89 -5.68 13.13
C ALA A 77 4.80 -6.42 11.80
N LYS A 78 4.27 -7.65 11.85
CA LYS A 78 3.81 -8.37 10.65
C LYS A 78 2.38 -7.99 10.33
N LYS A 79 2.01 -8.20 9.07
CA LYS A 79 0.66 -7.90 8.59
C LYS A 79 -0.41 -8.72 9.30
N SER A 80 -0.05 -9.94 9.69
CA SER A 80 -0.91 -10.86 10.43
C SER A 80 -1.14 -10.46 11.89
N GLU A 81 -0.25 -9.64 12.46
CA GLU A 81 -0.37 -9.11 13.82
C GLU A 81 -1.20 -7.83 13.82
N HIS A 82 -0.92 -6.95 12.85
CA HIS A 82 -1.64 -5.69 12.67
C HIS A 82 -2.13 -5.53 11.23
N GLY A 83 -3.44 -5.38 11.05
CA GLY A 83 -4.07 -5.36 9.73
C GLY A 83 -3.94 -4.01 9.02
N ALA A 84 -3.54 -2.96 9.73
CA ALA A 84 -3.37 -1.59 9.27
C ALA A 84 -2.32 -0.88 10.14
N CYS A 85 -1.62 0.12 9.63
CA CYS A 85 -0.63 0.88 10.39
C CYS A 85 -1.24 1.85 11.42
N PRO A 86 -2.37 2.57 11.15
CA PRO A 86 -2.98 3.48 12.12
C PRO A 86 -3.29 2.86 13.47
N GLU A 87 -3.74 1.60 13.54
CA GLU A 87 -4.07 0.93 14.80
C GLU A 87 -2.83 0.73 15.72
N MET A 88 -1.62 0.80 15.16
CA MET A 88 -0.35 0.75 15.90
C MET A 88 0.08 2.11 16.45
N ILE A 89 -0.58 3.20 16.04
CA ILE A 89 -0.26 4.56 16.46
C ILE A 89 -1.26 4.97 17.55
N ASP A 90 -0.80 5.00 18.80
CA ASP A 90 -1.59 5.46 19.94
C ASP A 90 -0.98 6.71 20.60
N GLN A 91 -1.68 7.23 21.60
CA GLN A 91 -1.26 8.44 22.30
C GLN A 91 0.04 8.22 23.09
N GLU A 92 0.26 7.02 23.63
CA GLU A 92 1.46 6.67 24.38
C GLU A 92 2.70 6.71 23.47
N LEU A 93 2.59 6.11 22.28
CA LEU A 93 3.64 6.09 21.28
C LEU A 93 4.03 7.51 20.86
N VAL A 94 3.05 8.34 20.50
CA VAL A 94 3.34 9.71 20.04
C VAL A 94 3.92 10.55 21.17
N ALA A 95 3.41 10.43 22.41
CA ALA A 95 3.95 11.12 23.58
C ALA A 95 5.40 10.70 23.88
N ARG A 96 5.70 9.40 23.82
CA ARG A 96 7.04 8.84 24.04
C ARG A 96 8.06 9.35 23.03
N LEU A 97 7.69 9.40 21.75
CA LEU A 97 8.59 9.79 20.67
C LEU A 97 8.72 11.31 20.51
N GLY A 98 7.75 12.06 21.04
CA GLY A 98 7.74 13.51 21.07
C GLY A 98 7.52 14.15 19.70
N PRO A 99 7.65 15.49 19.61
CA PRO A 99 7.39 16.21 18.37
C PRO A 99 8.36 15.81 17.27
N VAL A 100 7.86 15.85 16.03
CA VAL A 100 8.63 15.65 14.80
C VAL A 100 8.42 16.85 13.88
N ASP A 101 9.42 17.14 13.05
CA ASP A 101 9.39 18.24 12.09
C ASP A 101 8.95 17.78 10.69
N THR A 102 9.15 16.49 10.38
CA THR A 102 8.73 15.86 9.12
C THR A 102 8.07 14.51 9.37
N ILE A 103 6.95 14.24 8.68
CA ILE A 103 6.31 12.93 8.58
C ILE A 103 6.52 12.43 7.15
N VAL A 104 7.15 11.27 7.02
CA VAL A 104 7.21 10.50 5.79
C VAL A 104 6.13 9.43 5.86
N CYS A 105 5.20 9.41 4.93
CA CYS A 105 4.11 8.44 4.94
C CYS A 105 3.90 7.81 3.56
N HIS A 106 3.26 6.65 3.56
CA HIS A 106 2.83 6.00 2.34
C HIS A 106 1.70 6.74 1.64
N THR A 107 1.38 6.31 0.41
CA THR A 107 0.54 7.05 -0.53
C THR A 107 -0.89 6.50 -0.67
N ASP A 108 -1.23 5.44 0.05
CA ASP A 108 -2.58 4.91 0.15
C ASP A 108 -3.30 5.40 1.41
N PHE A 109 -4.54 4.94 1.60
CA PHE A 109 -5.36 5.37 2.73
C PHE A 109 -4.66 5.09 4.07
N ASP A 110 -4.00 3.94 4.21
CA ASP A 110 -3.35 3.51 5.45
C ASP A 110 -2.23 4.46 5.88
N GLY A 111 -1.33 4.81 4.96
CA GLY A 111 -0.28 5.79 5.21
C GLY A 111 -0.79 7.21 5.46
N LEU A 112 -1.81 7.66 4.71
CA LEU A 112 -2.36 9.00 4.91
C LEU A 112 -3.15 9.12 6.23
N ALA A 113 -3.89 8.08 6.62
CA ALA A 113 -4.56 7.99 7.91
C ALA A 113 -3.54 7.94 9.05
N SER A 114 -2.44 7.19 8.90
CA SER A 114 -1.34 7.13 9.87
C SER A 114 -0.72 8.51 10.11
N ALA A 115 -0.44 9.25 9.04
CA ALA A 115 0.08 10.62 9.15
C ALA A 115 -0.90 11.57 9.85
N ALA A 116 -2.18 11.50 9.51
CA ALA A 116 -3.20 12.31 10.15
C ALA A 116 -3.38 11.96 11.63
N LYS A 117 -3.35 10.67 11.99
CA LYS A 117 -3.43 10.19 13.37
C LYS A 117 -2.23 10.64 14.19
N TRP A 118 -1.03 10.65 13.61
CA TRP A 118 0.15 11.23 14.24
C TRP A 118 -0.01 12.73 14.52
N LEU A 119 -0.54 13.50 13.56
CA LEU A 119 -0.83 14.93 13.75
C LEU A 119 -1.91 15.19 14.82
N ARG A 120 -2.71 14.17 15.14
CA ARG A 120 -3.74 14.18 16.19
C ARG A 120 -3.27 13.51 17.47
N GLU A 121 -1.95 13.42 17.67
CA GLU A 121 -1.35 12.90 18.90
C GLU A 121 -1.79 11.46 19.22
N GLY A 122 -2.02 10.64 18.18
CA GLY A 122 -2.45 9.24 18.33
C GLY A 122 -3.96 9.04 18.41
N VAL A 123 -4.76 10.11 18.28
CA VAL A 123 -6.23 10.02 18.24
C VAL A 123 -6.71 9.82 16.81
N GLU A 124 -7.63 8.88 16.59
CA GLU A 124 -8.23 8.65 15.28
C GLU A 124 -8.72 9.96 14.61
N PRO A 125 -8.53 10.10 13.29
CA PRO A 125 -9.12 11.17 12.49
C PRO A 125 -10.63 11.33 12.74
N TYR A 126 -11.36 10.22 12.73
CA TYR A 126 -12.79 10.15 13.02
C TYR A 126 -13.09 8.78 13.65
N PRO A 127 -14.23 8.60 14.36
CA PRO A 127 -14.55 7.32 14.97
C PRO A 127 -14.59 6.18 13.95
N GLY A 128 -13.77 5.14 14.15
CA GLY A 128 -13.67 3.98 13.27
C GLY A 128 -12.73 4.16 12.07
N CYS A 129 -11.85 5.17 12.11
CA CYS A 129 -10.86 5.38 11.05
C CYS A 129 -9.82 4.24 10.99
N ASP A 130 -9.44 3.67 12.14
CA ASP A 130 -8.53 2.52 12.19
C ASP A 130 -9.19 1.27 11.57
N ASP A 131 -10.46 1.02 11.89
CA ASP A 131 -11.25 -0.07 11.31
C ASP A 131 -11.39 0.09 9.78
N ASP A 132 -11.59 1.32 9.31
CA ASP A 132 -11.64 1.63 7.89
C ASP A 132 -10.30 1.38 7.19
N ALA A 133 -9.19 1.79 7.83
CA ALA A 133 -7.84 1.54 7.31
C ALA A 133 -7.59 0.03 7.21
N ARG A 134 -7.93 -0.72 8.26
CA ARG A 134 -7.88 -2.19 8.29
C ARG A 134 -8.72 -2.81 7.19
N ALA A 135 -9.95 -2.35 6.99
CA ALA A 135 -10.84 -2.90 5.98
C ALA A 135 -10.33 -2.65 4.55
N ILE A 136 -9.78 -1.47 4.29
CA ILE A 136 -9.17 -1.13 2.99
C ILE A 136 -7.91 -1.95 2.77
N ASP A 137 -7.03 -2.02 3.76
CA ASP A 137 -5.70 -2.53 3.54
C ASP A 137 -5.67 -4.08 3.52
N THR A 138 -6.40 -4.73 4.42
CA THR A 138 -6.61 -6.19 4.39
C THR A 138 -7.64 -6.66 3.36
N ARG A 139 -8.50 -5.76 2.87
CA ARG A 139 -9.68 -6.09 2.04
C ARG A 139 -10.70 -6.99 2.76
N ILE A 140 -10.67 -7.05 4.09
CA ILE A 140 -11.64 -7.77 4.92
C ILE A 140 -12.66 -6.78 5.50
N GLY A 141 -13.94 -7.12 5.37
CA GLY A 141 -15.03 -6.26 5.84
C GLY A 141 -15.39 -5.18 4.83
N LYS A 142 -16.08 -4.14 5.29
CA LYS A 142 -16.56 -3.05 4.44
C LYS A 142 -16.14 -1.69 5.03
N PRO A 143 -15.36 -0.88 4.29
CA PRO A 143 -15.06 0.48 4.72
C PRO A 143 -16.32 1.35 4.78
N SER A 144 -16.28 2.36 5.63
CA SER A 144 -17.31 3.38 5.74
C SER A 144 -17.41 4.22 4.46
N ALA A 145 -18.51 4.96 4.32
CA ALA A 145 -18.67 5.88 3.20
C ALA A 145 -17.62 7.01 3.18
N VAL A 146 -17.04 7.35 4.35
CA VAL A 146 -15.96 8.34 4.45
C VAL A 146 -14.69 7.77 3.82
N ALA A 147 -14.29 6.57 4.23
CA ALA A 147 -13.10 5.91 3.72
C ALA A 147 -13.22 5.55 2.24
N GLU A 148 -14.39 5.07 1.79
CA GLU A 148 -14.63 4.78 0.36
C GLU A 148 -14.42 6.01 -0.53
N ARG A 149 -14.86 7.21 -0.10
CA ARG A 149 -14.66 8.45 -0.85
C ARG A 149 -13.17 8.78 -1.01
N ILE A 150 -12.42 8.68 0.09
CA ILE A 150 -11.00 8.98 0.12
C ILE A 150 -10.19 7.94 -0.67
N ASP A 151 -10.42 6.63 -0.47
CA ASP A 151 -9.76 5.55 -1.23
C ASP A 151 -9.96 5.73 -2.73
N ARG A 152 -11.19 6.06 -3.17
CA ARG A 152 -11.46 6.34 -4.58
C ARG A 152 -10.68 7.54 -5.10
N ALA A 153 -10.62 8.64 -4.34
CA ALA A 153 -9.86 9.84 -4.72
C ALA A 153 -8.36 9.52 -4.91
N ILE A 154 -7.77 8.78 -3.97
CA ILE A 154 -6.37 8.35 -4.01
C ILE A 154 -6.12 7.48 -5.24
N ARG A 155 -6.99 6.49 -5.50
CA ARG A 155 -6.86 5.57 -6.65
C ARG A 155 -7.06 6.27 -7.99
N ALA A 156 -7.86 7.32 -8.04
CA ALA A 156 -8.06 8.12 -9.25
C ALA A 156 -6.78 8.88 -9.63
N ARG A 157 -6.10 9.45 -8.62
CA ARG A 157 -4.92 10.30 -8.75
C ARG A 157 -3.74 9.82 -7.88
N PRO A 158 -3.15 8.63 -8.16
CA PRO A 158 -2.19 7.94 -7.28
C PRO A 158 -0.80 8.61 -7.20
N LYS A 159 -0.63 9.80 -7.78
CA LYS A 159 0.62 10.58 -7.77
C LYS A 159 0.37 12.07 -7.46
N ASP A 160 -0.85 12.42 -7.08
CA ASP A 160 -1.22 13.80 -6.76
C ASP A 160 -0.90 14.08 -5.29
N TYR A 161 0.35 14.45 -5.02
CA TYR A 161 0.82 14.76 -3.67
C TYR A 161 0.14 16.01 -3.09
N GLY A 162 -0.43 16.87 -3.94
CA GLY A 162 -1.26 17.99 -3.51
C GLY A 162 -2.57 17.49 -2.89
N LEU A 163 -3.26 16.58 -3.59
CA LEU A 163 -4.45 15.90 -3.07
C LEU A 163 -4.15 15.12 -1.78
N PHE A 164 -3.02 14.42 -1.71
CA PHE A 164 -2.64 13.69 -0.49
C PHE A 164 -2.48 14.63 0.71
N GLY A 165 -1.87 15.81 0.51
CA GLY A 165 -1.79 16.85 1.53
C GLY A 165 -3.16 17.37 1.97
N VAL A 166 -4.10 17.54 1.04
CA VAL A 166 -5.50 17.91 1.35
C VAL A 166 -6.18 16.83 2.19
N ILE A 167 -6.03 15.55 1.83
CA ILE A 167 -6.60 14.41 2.56
C ILE A 167 -6.04 14.35 3.98
N VAL A 168 -4.71 14.41 4.15
CA VAL A 168 -4.08 14.39 5.48
C VAL A 168 -4.55 15.57 6.33
N ARG A 169 -4.62 16.78 5.75
CA ARG A 169 -5.16 17.96 6.46
C ARG A 169 -6.60 17.72 6.91
N HIS A 170 -7.45 17.21 6.03
CA HIS A 170 -8.86 16.97 6.35
C HIS A 170 -9.02 15.98 7.49
N LEU A 171 -8.34 14.83 7.38
CA LEU A 171 -8.29 13.81 8.42
C LEU A 171 -7.72 14.36 9.74
N ALA A 172 -6.64 15.14 9.70
CA ALA A 172 -6.02 15.72 10.90
C ALA A 172 -6.97 16.68 11.64
N THR A 173 -7.81 17.42 10.92
CA THR A 173 -8.84 18.30 11.51
C THR A 173 -10.10 17.57 11.98
N GLY A 174 -10.13 16.24 11.88
CA GLY A 174 -11.29 15.41 12.20
C GLY A 174 -12.48 15.66 11.29
N LEU A 175 -12.20 15.88 10.00
CA LEU A 175 -13.19 16.14 8.95
C LEU A 175 -14.04 17.40 9.16
N SER A 176 -13.59 18.34 10.02
CA SER A 176 -14.37 19.52 10.41
C SER A 176 -14.48 20.58 9.31
N ASP A 177 -13.52 20.65 8.38
CA ASP A 177 -13.55 21.57 7.25
C ASP A 177 -14.24 20.93 6.04
N ALA A 178 -15.55 21.13 5.92
CA ALA A 178 -16.34 20.56 4.83
C ALA A 178 -15.87 21.00 3.43
N SER A 179 -15.15 22.12 3.30
CA SER A 179 -14.66 22.58 1.99
C SER A 179 -13.59 21.66 1.40
N LEU A 180 -12.86 20.91 2.24
CA LEU A 180 -11.83 19.96 1.80
C LEU A 180 -12.42 18.72 1.11
N TRP A 181 -13.72 18.45 1.27
CA TRP A 181 -14.38 17.39 0.51
C TRP A 181 -14.50 17.69 -0.98
N VAL A 182 -14.55 18.96 -1.39
CA VAL A 182 -14.72 19.33 -2.81
C VAL A 182 -13.62 18.73 -3.70
N PRO A 183 -12.31 19.00 -3.46
CA PRO A 183 -11.26 18.39 -4.28
C PRO A 183 -11.16 16.87 -4.13
N ILE A 184 -11.57 16.30 -2.98
CA ILE A 184 -11.57 14.85 -2.76
C ILE A 184 -12.66 14.18 -3.60
N ASP A 185 -13.88 14.70 -3.58
CA ASP A 185 -15.00 14.16 -4.35
C ASP A 185 -14.82 14.35 -5.85
N GLU A 186 -14.26 15.50 -6.28
CA GLU A 186 -13.88 15.73 -7.68
C GLU A 186 -12.89 14.67 -8.16
N ALA A 187 -11.84 14.38 -7.37
CA ALA A 187 -10.89 13.31 -7.69
C ALA A 187 -11.56 11.93 -7.66
N ALA A 188 -12.41 11.63 -6.67
CA ALA A 188 -13.12 10.36 -6.59
C ALA A 188 -14.04 10.11 -7.79
N ALA A 189 -14.69 11.16 -8.31
CA ALA A 189 -15.56 11.08 -9.47
C ALA A 189 -14.80 10.68 -10.76
N GLU A 190 -13.51 11.04 -10.87
CA GLU A 190 -12.66 10.62 -11.99
C GLU A 190 -12.43 9.10 -12.03
N LEU A 191 -12.61 8.40 -10.91
CA LEU A 191 -12.48 6.94 -10.87
C LEU A 191 -13.67 6.23 -11.53
N ILE A 192 -14.85 6.83 -11.59
CA ILE A 192 -16.06 6.20 -12.12
C ILE A 192 -15.87 5.61 -13.54
N PRO A 193 -15.37 6.37 -14.55
CA PRO A 193 -15.11 5.80 -15.87
C PRO A 193 -14.01 4.74 -15.86
N VAL A 194 -13.03 4.86 -14.95
CA VAL A 194 -11.93 3.89 -14.77
C VAL A 194 -12.47 2.58 -14.19
N GLU A 195 -13.36 2.61 -13.20
CA GLU A 195 -14.00 1.41 -12.64
C GLU A 195 -14.84 0.70 -13.69
N ARG A 196 -15.59 1.45 -14.52
CA ARG A 196 -16.35 0.87 -15.64
C ARG A 196 -15.44 0.16 -16.64
N GLU A 197 -14.35 0.80 -17.03
CA GLU A 197 -13.35 0.18 -17.93
C GLU A 197 -12.67 -1.03 -17.27
N THR A 198 -12.43 -0.98 -15.97
CA THR A 198 -11.86 -2.10 -15.20
C THR A 198 -12.79 -3.30 -15.19
N ARG A 199 -14.10 -3.09 -15.00
CA ARG A 199 -15.10 -4.15 -15.06
C ARG A 199 -15.20 -4.77 -16.46
N ARG A 200 -15.14 -3.94 -17.51
CA ARG A 200 -15.03 -4.42 -18.91
C ARG A 200 -13.78 -5.26 -19.12
N ALA A 201 -12.62 -4.81 -18.63
CA ALA A 201 -11.37 -5.56 -18.73
C ALA A 201 -11.45 -6.90 -17.97
N ALA A 202 -12.13 -6.94 -16.83
CA ALA A 202 -12.32 -8.17 -16.04
C ALA A 202 -13.16 -9.25 -16.76
N GLU A 203 -13.92 -8.91 -17.79
CA GLU A 203 -14.60 -9.92 -18.63
C GLU A 203 -13.61 -10.78 -19.42
N ARG A 204 -12.36 -10.32 -19.59
CA ARG A 204 -11.27 -11.03 -20.29
C ARG A 204 -10.50 -12.02 -19.42
N TYR A 205 -10.86 -12.19 -18.15
CA TYR A 205 -10.19 -13.14 -17.27
C TYR A 205 -10.28 -14.58 -17.81
N GLN A 206 -9.14 -15.22 -17.96
CA GLN A 206 -9.03 -16.66 -18.21
C GLN A 206 -8.90 -17.39 -16.86
N ARG A 207 -9.61 -18.50 -16.72
CA ARG A 207 -9.55 -19.34 -15.51
C ARG A 207 -8.66 -20.55 -15.81
N LEU A 208 -7.55 -20.64 -15.10
CA LEU A 208 -6.55 -21.70 -15.26
C LEU A 208 -6.55 -22.59 -14.03
N SER A 209 -6.48 -23.91 -14.22
CA SER A 209 -6.24 -24.85 -13.11
C SER A 209 -4.85 -24.62 -12.50
N PRO A 210 -4.68 -24.78 -11.16
CA PRO A 210 -5.63 -25.31 -10.18
C PRO A 210 -6.54 -24.25 -9.51
N GLY A 211 -6.56 -23.01 -9.99
CA GLY A 211 -7.39 -21.94 -9.40
C GLY A 211 -6.76 -20.56 -9.54
N VAL A 212 -6.38 -20.20 -10.77
CA VAL A 212 -5.73 -18.93 -11.11
C VAL A 212 -6.57 -18.20 -12.15
N ALA A 213 -7.03 -16.99 -11.82
CA ALA A 213 -7.67 -16.08 -12.77
C ALA A 213 -6.63 -15.12 -13.32
N VAL A 214 -6.32 -15.19 -14.61
CA VAL A 214 -5.33 -14.35 -15.29
C VAL A 214 -5.96 -13.43 -16.32
N VAL A 215 -5.53 -12.18 -16.37
CA VAL A 215 -5.91 -11.23 -17.43
C VAL A 215 -4.69 -10.47 -17.91
N ASP A 216 -4.56 -10.34 -19.23
CA ASP A 216 -3.58 -9.45 -19.86
C ASP A 216 -4.23 -8.13 -20.30
N ILE A 217 -3.71 -7.04 -19.76
CA ILE A 217 -4.12 -5.65 -20.00
C ILE A 217 -3.03 -4.83 -20.69
N ALA A 218 -1.99 -5.45 -21.26
CA ALA A 218 -0.91 -4.76 -21.98
C ALA A 218 -1.42 -4.03 -23.24
N SER A 219 -2.54 -4.50 -23.80
CA SER A 219 -3.22 -3.91 -24.97
C SER A 219 -4.75 -4.05 -24.88
N GLY A 220 -5.46 -3.23 -25.67
CA GLY A 220 -6.91 -3.32 -25.86
C GLY A 220 -7.78 -2.81 -24.70
N VAL A 221 -7.17 -2.25 -23.65
CA VAL A 221 -7.87 -1.62 -22.52
C VAL A 221 -7.44 -0.18 -22.31
N GLY A 222 -8.35 0.64 -21.81
CA GLY A 222 -8.08 2.00 -21.36
C GLY A 222 -7.39 2.02 -19.99
N LYS A 223 -7.46 3.18 -19.32
CA LYS A 223 -7.00 3.30 -17.93
C LYS A 223 -7.87 2.39 -17.04
N VAL A 224 -7.23 1.46 -16.34
CA VAL A 224 -7.87 0.55 -15.38
C VAL A 224 -7.34 0.80 -13.98
N ASP A 225 -8.16 0.45 -13.00
CA ASP A 225 -7.78 0.36 -11.61
C ASP A 225 -7.29 -1.06 -11.32
N LYS A 226 -5.97 -1.21 -11.20
CA LYS A 226 -5.33 -2.50 -10.97
C LYS A 226 -5.78 -3.15 -9.65
N THR A 227 -6.06 -2.38 -8.62
CA THR A 227 -6.54 -2.92 -7.34
C THR A 227 -7.93 -3.53 -7.52
N LEU A 228 -8.86 -2.81 -8.17
CA LEU A 228 -10.19 -3.37 -8.45
C LEU A 228 -10.10 -4.59 -9.37
N LEU A 229 -9.22 -4.56 -10.37
CA LEU A 229 -9.05 -5.69 -11.30
C LEU A 229 -8.62 -6.96 -10.55
N LEU A 230 -7.61 -6.86 -9.68
CA LEU A 230 -7.16 -7.97 -8.83
C LEU A 230 -8.25 -8.50 -7.90
N LEU A 231 -9.11 -7.64 -7.36
CA LEU A 231 -10.24 -8.05 -6.52
C LEU A 231 -11.29 -8.81 -7.35
N LEU A 232 -11.63 -8.30 -8.55
CA LEU A 232 -12.54 -8.99 -9.47
C LEU A 232 -11.97 -10.37 -9.88
N GLY A 233 -10.66 -10.49 -10.07
CA GLY A 233 -10.07 -11.81 -10.32
C GLY A 233 -10.20 -12.78 -9.14
N GLN A 234 -10.10 -12.29 -7.90
CA GLN A 234 -10.29 -13.11 -6.69
C GLN A 234 -11.74 -13.60 -6.51
N GLU A 235 -12.73 -12.89 -7.08
CA GLU A 235 -14.11 -13.38 -7.14
C GLU A 235 -14.27 -14.60 -8.07
N ARG A 236 -13.32 -14.83 -8.98
CA ARG A 236 -13.36 -15.91 -9.98
C ARG A 236 -12.56 -17.13 -9.55
N GLU A 237 -11.41 -16.90 -8.92
CA GLU A 237 -10.46 -17.94 -8.53
C GLU A 237 -9.68 -17.54 -7.27
N ARG A 238 -9.04 -18.52 -6.63
CA ARG A 238 -8.26 -18.31 -5.40
C ARG A 238 -7.13 -17.29 -5.55
N VAL A 239 -6.51 -17.22 -6.73
CA VAL A 239 -5.43 -16.29 -7.03
C VAL A 239 -5.78 -15.47 -8.27
N SER A 240 -5.66 -14.15 -8.19
CA SER A 240 -5.75 -13.24 -9.34
C SER A 240 -4.38 -12.84 -9.84
N VAL A 241 -4.18 -12.89 -11.15
CA VAL A 241 -3.00 -12.45 -11.86
C VAL A 241 -3.38 -11.40 -12.90
N VAL A 242 -2.72 -10.24 -12.86
CA VAL A 242 -2.88 -9.16 -13.85
C VAL A 242 -1.54 -8.93 -14.51
N LEU A 243 -1.49 -9.16 -15.82
CA LEU A 243 -0.33 -8.86 -16.67
C LEU A 243 -0.52 -7.49 -17.31
N ASP A 244 0.43 -6.58 -17.11
CA ASP A 244 0.53 -5.36 -17.93
C ASP A 244 1.85 -5.35 -18.70
N ARG A 245 2.20 -4.22 -19.34
CA ARG A 245 3.40 -4.13 -20.18
C ARG A 245 4.70 -4.38 -19.41
N ASP A 246 4.75 -4.01 -18.13
CA ASP A 246 5.98 -3.95 -17.36
C ASP A 246 6.01 -4.96 -16.21
N THR A 247 4.84 -5.39 -15.74
CA THR A 247 4.67 -6.15 -14.50
C THR A 247 3.66 -7.29 -14.62
N VAL A 248 3.86 -8.29 -13.76
CA VAL A 248 2.86 -9.27 -13.35
C VAL A 248 2.49 -8.98 -11.90
N ALA A 249 1.24 -8.65 -11.64
CA ALA A 249 0.71 -8.42 -10.30
C ALA A 249 -0.11 -9.63 -9.87
N ILE A 250 0.14 -10.12 -8.66
CA ILE A 250 -0.53 -11.30 -8.09
C ILE A 250 -1.22 -10.87 -6.79
N ALA A 251 -2.45 -11.34 -6.58
CA ALA A 251 -3.17 -11.13 -5.33
C ALA A 251 -4.02 -12.35 -4.96
N ALA A 252 -4.17 -12.56 -3.66
CA ALA A 252 -5.12 -13.49 -3.06
C ALA A 252 -5.79 -12.81 -1.84
N ALA A 253 -6.87 -13.42 -1.34
CA ALA A 253 -7.52 -12.94 -0.13
C ALA A 253 -6.53 -12.92 1.05
N PHE A 254 -6.66 -11.94 1.95
CA PHE A 254 -5.73 -11.77 3.07
C PHE A 254 -5.62 -13.02 3.96
N ASP A 255 -6.74 -13.68 4.19
CA ASP A 255 -6.87 -14.90 4.99
C ASP A 255 -6.70 -16.20 4.19
N SER A 256 -6.20 -16.13 2.94
CA SER A 256 -6.11 -17.30 2.05
C SER A 256 -5.06 -18.34 2.46
N GLY A 257 -4.24 -18.04 3.48
CA GLY A 257 -3.09 -18.84 3.89
C GLY A 257 -1.96 -18.91 2.85
N LEU A 258 -1.96 -18.00 1.86
CA LEU A 258 -0.91 -17.94 0.83
C LEU A 258 0.15 -16.91 1.23
N ASN A 259 1.41 -17.24 1.03
CA ASN A 259 2.52 -16.31 1.18
C ASN A 259 3.32 -16.22 -0.12
N PHE A 260 3.10 -15.15 -0.87
CA PHE A 260 3.82 -14.88 -2.12
C PHE A 260 5.25 -14.40 -1.87
N LEU A 261 5.58 -13.89 -0.69
CA LEU A 261 6.98 -13.57 -0.37
C LEU A 261 7.81 -14.85 -0.35
N ASP A 262 7.35 -15.87 0.38
CA ASP A 262 8.01 -17.19 0.43
C ASP A 262 8.03 -17.85 -0.96
N MET A 263 6.88 -17.86 -1.65
CA MET A 263 6.74 -18.49 -2.97
C MET A 263 7.70 -17.90 -4.01
N PHE A 264 7.94 -16.58 -3.97
CA PHE A 264 8.76 -15.88 -4.96
C PHE A 264 10.15 -15.46 -4.43
N GLY A 265 10.50 -15.83 -3.20
CA GLY A 265 11.78 -15.50 -2.57
C GLY A 265 12.00 -14.00 -2.41
N LEU A 266 10.99 -13.29 -1.89
CA LEU A 266 11.05 -11.85 -1.65
C LEU A 266 11.32 -11.59 -0.16
N ALA A 267 12.21 -10.65 0.12
CA ALA A 267 12.64 -10.36 1.49
C ALA A 267 11.60 -9.57 2.31
N GLY A 268 10.54 -9.05 1.66
CA GLY A 268 9.48 -8.33 2.35
C GLY A 268 8.44 -7.68 1.46
N GLY A 269 7.38 -7.18 2.09
CA GLY A 269 6.20 -6.58 1.47
C GLY A 269 4.90 -7.19 1.99
N MET A 270 3.85 -7.15 1.18
CA MET A 270 2.55 -7.74 1.51
C MET A 270 2.52 -9.24 1.14
N PRO A 271 2.31 -10.18 2.09
CA PRO A 271 2.32 -11.62 1.81
C PRO A 271 1.33 -12.08 0.74
N THR A 272 0.15 -11.49 0.68
CA THR A 272 -0.92 -11.89 -0.26
C THR A 272 -1.02 -10.98 -1.47
N ARG A 273 -0.07 -10.06 -1.69
CA ARG A 273 -0.06 -9.18 -2.86
C ARG A 273 1.35 -8.76 -3.25
N VAL A 274 1.79 -9.17 -4.44
CA VAL A 274 3.12 -8.81 -4.96
C VAL A 274 3.05 -8.35 -6.41
N SER A 275 4.04 -7.57 -6.83
CA SER A 275 4.22 -7.18 -8.23
C SER A 275 5.66 -7.43 -8.65
N LEU A 276 5.82 -8.25 -9.68
CA LEU A 276 7.09 -8.69 -10.22
C LEU A 276 7.25 -8.18 -11.67
N PRO A 277 8.48 -8.11 -12.22
CA PRO A 277 8.69 -7.77 -13.62
C PRO A 277 7.97 -8.73 -14.57
N ARG A 278 7.37 -8.22 -15.67
CA ARG A 278 6.59 -9.02 -16.64
C ARG A 278 7.35 -10.24 -17.16
N LYS A 279 8.67 -10.13 -17.34
CA LYS A 279 9.52 -11.26 -17.79
C LYS A 279 9.48 -12.50 -16.88
N ARG A 280 8.98 -12.37 -15.65
CA ARG A 280 8.76 -13.49 -14.71
C ARG A 280 7.35 -14.08 -14.80
N ALA A 281 6.49 -13.65 -15.74
CA ALA A 281 5.09 -14.08 -15.78
C ALA A 281 4.92 -15.60 -15.93
N ALA A 282 5.71 -16.24 -16.80
CA ALA A 282 5.69 -17.70 -16.96
C ALA A 282 6.10 -18.41 -15.64
N GLU A 283 7.23 -18.01 -15.06
CA GLU A 283 7.69 -18.50 -13.74
C GLU A 283 6.62 -18.33 -12.65
N VAL A 284 5.91 -17.20 -12.66
CA VAL A 284 4.82 -16.92 -11.71
C VAL A 284 3.68 -17.92 -11.88
N LEU A 285 3.19 -18.11 -13.11
CA LEU A 285 2.09 -19.04 -13.38
C LEU A 285 2.48 -20.49 -13.04
N GLU A 286 3.70 -20.91 -13.38
CA GLU A 286 4.23 -22.23 -13.03
C GLU A 286 4.30 -22.44 -11.52
N LYS A 287 4.80 -21.46 -10.76
CA LYS A 287 4.84 -21.51 -9.28
C LYS A 287 3.46 -21.52 -8.64
N LEU A 288 2.45 -20.96 -9.32
CA LEU A 288 1.05 -21.06 -8.93
C LEU A 288 0.41 -22.41 -9.31
N GLY A 289 1.16 -23.30 -9.96
CA GLY A 289 0.73 -24.65 -10.34
C GLY A 289 0.08 -24.76 -11.71
N VAL A 290 0.15 -23.71 -12.55
CA VAL A 290 -0.31 -23.77 -13.94
C VAL A 290 0.66 -24.63 -14.77
N GLU A 291 0.14 -25.51 -15.62
CA GLU A 291 0.95 -26.34 -16.52
C GLU A 291 1.87 -25.48 -17.41
N PRO A 292 3.17 -25.84 -17.56
CA PRO A 292 4.15 -24.99 -18.26
C PRO A 292 3.76 -24.55 -19.67
N ASP A 293 3.21 -25.46 -20.48
CA ASP A 293 2.77 -25.13 -21.85
C ASP A 293 1.63 -24.11 -21.86
N LEU A 294 0.70 -24.23 -20.92
CA LEU A 294 -0.42 -23.30 -20.77
C LEU A 294 0.06 -21.94 -20.22
N ALA A 295 1.02 -21.95 -19.30
CA ALA A 295 1.66 -20.75 -18.77
C ALA A 295 2.35 -19.96 -19.89
N ALA A 296 3.13 -20.62 -20.74
CA ALA A 296 3.80 -20.00 -21.87
C ALA A 296 2.79 -19.39 -22.87
N GLN A 297 1.78 -20.17 -23.28
CA GLN A 297 0.72 -19.70 -24.19
C GLN A 297 -0.03 -18.49 -23.65
N THR A 298 -0.28 -18.45 -22.34
CA THR A 298 -0.99 -17.34 -21.68
C THR A 298 -0.21 -16.04 -21.73
N VAL A 299 1.13 -16.10 -21.63
CA VAL A 299 2.00 -14.91 -21.59
C VAL A 299 2.23 -14.32 -22.98
N ASP A 300 2.18 -15.16 -24.02
CA ASP A 300 2.44 -14.81 -25.41
C ASP A 300 1.18 -14.40 -26.20
N ALA A 301 -0.01 -14.56 -25.63
CA ALA A 301 -1.32 -14.22 -26.23
C ALA A 301 -1.65 -12.71 -26.19
#